data_AF-A0A165M2U0-F1
#
_entry.id   AF-A0A165M2U0-F1
#
_cell.length_a   1.000
_cell.length_b   1.000
_cell.length_c   1.000
_cell.angle_alpha   90.00
_cell.angle_beta   90.00
_cell.angle_gamma   90.00
#
_symmetry.space_group_name_H-M   'P 1'
#
loop_
_entity.id
_entity.type
_entity.pdbx_description
1 polymer ?
#
loop_
_entity_poly.entity_id
_entity_poly.type
_entity_poly.pdbx_seq_one_letter_code
_entity_poly.pdbx_strand_id
1 'polypeptide(L)'
;YPGADDQHKYSTDDLDKVVQERQRLGLSNALDLAAYYRDFYMVSEYLIAQGSLSTLKQDRRFQQGFPPALWGPIEQRLFMKNPDHSRRKPWTFAQIYIAAQWVL
;
A
#
# COMPACT_ATOMS: atom_id res chain seq x y z
N TYR A 1 -13.25 -35.60 -11.64
CA TYR A 1 -13.32 -34.18 -12.02
C TYR A 1 -13.32 -33.32 -10.77
N PRO A 2 -12.28 -32.49 -10.55
CA PRO A 2 -12.42 -31.29 -9.75
C PRO A 2 -11.97 -30.08 -10.57
N GLY A 3 -12.96 -29.27 -10.98
CA GLY A 3 -12.72 -27.87 -11.31
C GLY A 3 -12.35 -27.15 -10.01
N ALA A 4 -11.07 -26.88 -9.82
CA ALA A 4 -10.65 -25.87 -8.88
C ALA A 4 -10.90 -24.52 -9.56
N ASP A 5 -11.70 -23.72 -8.88
CA ASP A 5 -12.18 -22.43 -9.30
C ASP A 5 -10.99 -21.45 -9.42
N ASP A 6 -10.35 -21.41 -10.60
CA ASP A 6 -9.27 -20.47 -10.97
C ASP A 6 -9.76 -18.99 -10.98
N GLN A 7 -10.99 -18.71 -10.54
CA GLN A 7 -11.60 -17.38 -10.53
C GLN A 7 -11.15 -16.50 -9.36
N HIS A 8 -10.48 -17.05 -8.34
CA HIS A 8 -10.08 -16.31 -7.13
C HIS A 8 -8.56 -16.28 -6.93
N LYS A 9 -7.83 -15.64 -7.85
CA LYS A 9 -6.36 -15.52 -7.78
C LYS A 9 -5.88 -14.76 -6.54
N TYR A 10 -6.62 -13.75 -6.09
CA TYR A 10 -6.33 -12.99 -4.87
C TYR A 10 -7.61 -12.57 -4.15
N SER A 11 -7.55 -12.55 -2.83
CA SER A 11 -8.62 -12.09 -1.93
C SER A 11 -8.21 -10.84 -1.15
N THR A 12 -9.16 -10.18 -0.50
CA THR A 12 -8.86 -9.06 0.42
C THR A 12 -7.99 -9.50 1.59
N ASP A 13 -8.07 -10.76 1.98
CA ASP A 13 -7.23 -11.33 3.04
C ASP A 13 -5.77 -11.44 2.60
N ASP A 14 -5.52 -11.69 1.32
CA ASP A 14 -4.15 -11.73 0.78
C ASP A 14 -3.52 -10.32 0.78
N LEU A 15 -4.32 -9.29 0.51
CA LEU A 15 -3.86 -7.90 0.65
C LEU A 15 -3.49 -7.60 2.11
N ASP A 16 -4.32 -8.05 3.05
CA ASP A 16 -4.08 -7.84 4.48
C ASP A 16 -2.86 -8.61 4.98
N LYS A 17 -2.60 -9.82 4.45
CA LYS A 17 -1.37 -10.57 4.73
C LYS A 17 -0.14 -9.81 4.27
N VAL A 18 -0.13 -9.25 3.06
CA VAL A 18 0.99 -8.44 2.55
C VAL A 18 1.28 -7.26 3.47
N VAL A 19 0.24 -6.55 3.92
CA VAL A 19 0.38 -5.43 4.87
C VAL A 19 0.93 -5.89 6.21
N GLN A 20 0.38 -6.97 6.79
CA GLN A 20 0.80 -7.47 8.10
C GLN A 20 2.22 -8.05 8.08
N GLU A 21 2.57 -8.80 7.04
CA GLU A 21 3.92 -9.31 6.83
C GLU A 21 4.92 -8.16 6.76
N ARG A 22 4.55 -7.09 6.06
CA ARG A 22 5.40 -5.90 5.99
C ARG A 22 5.57 -5.19 7.32
N GLN A 23 4.50 -5.06 8.10
CA GLN A 23 4.59 -4.51 9.46
C GLN A 23 5.51 -5.35 10.35
N ARG A 24 5.53 -6.68 10.19
CA ARG A 24 6.37 -7.60 10.96
C ARG A 24 7.83 -7.57 10.54
N LEU A 25 8.11 -7.58 9.24
CA LEU A 25 9.49 -7.55 8.71
C LEU A 25 10.15 -6.18 8.87
N GLY A 26 9.35 -5.11 8.85
CA GLY A 26 9.83 -3.73 8.93
C GLY A 26 10.29 -3.19 7.57
N LEU A 27 10.20 -1.87 7.41
CA LEU A 27 10.61 -1.10 6.23
C LEU A 27 11.90 -0.34 6.52
N SER A 28 13.06 -0.94 6.18
CA SER A 28 14.35 -0.35 6.55
C SER A 28 15.10 0.26 5.37
N ASN A 29 14.83 -0.17 4.14
CA ASN A 29 15.52 0.33 2.96
C ASN A 29 14.59 0.40 1.73
N ALA A 30 15.11 1.02 0.66
CA ALA A 30 14.39 1.17 -0.61
C ALA A 30 14.05 -0.16 -1.31
N LEU A 31 14.87 -1.22 -1.15
CA LEU A 31 14.59 -2.54 -1.72
C LEU A 31 13.35 -3.15 -1.07
N ASP A 32 13.28 -3.08 0.25
CA ASP A 32 12.14 -3.61 0.97
C ASP A 32 10.86 -2.81 0.70
N LEU A 33 10.98 -1.49 0.47
CA LEU A 33 9.88 -0.64 0.01
C LEU A 33 9.41 -1.03 -1.40
N ALA A 34 10.33 -1.25 -2.32
CA ALA A 34 10.01 -1.66 -3.69
C ALA A 34 9.35 -3.04 -3.73
N ALA A 35 9.80 -3.98 -2.89
CA ALA A 35 9.17 -5.28 -2.73
C ALA A 35 7.72 -5.13 -2.23
N TYR A 36 7.52 -4.38 -1.14
CA TYR A 36 6.18 -4.10 -0.61
C TYR A 36 5.25 -3.46 -1.65
N TYR A 37 5.74 -2.45 -2.35
CA TYR A 37 4.98 -1.75 -3.38
C TYR A 37 4.49 -2.71 -4.47
N ARG A 38 5.39 -3.55 -4.99
CA ARG A 38 5.08 -4.49 -6.06
C ARG A 38 4.05 -5.53 -5.62
N ASP A 39 4.25 -6.14 -4.45
CA ASP A 39 3.37 -7.20 -3.95
C ASP A 39 1.98 -6.63 -3.62
N PHE A 40 1.95 -5.47 -2.98
CA PHE A 40 0.71 -4.76 -2.68
C PHE A 40 -0.03 -4.32 -3.96
N TYR A 41 0.70 -3.75 -4.93
CA TYR A 41 0.12 -3.29 -6.20
C TYR A 41 -0.49 -4.45 -6.99
N MET A 42 0.22 -5.58 -7.11
CA MET A 42 -0.28 -6.74 -7.84
C MET A 42 -1.60 -7.27 -7.27
N VAL A 43 -1.71 -7.39 -5.94
CA VAL A 43 -2.93 -7.85 -5.27
C VAL A 43 -4.04 -6.81 -5.36
N SER A 44 -3.74 -5.54 -5.08
CA SER A 44 -4.76 -4.49 -5.05
C SER A 44 -5.34 -4.17 -6.43
N GLU A 45 -4.54 -4.17 -7.49
CA GLU A 45 -5.04 -3.96 -8.86
C GLU A 45 -5.98 -5.08 -9.30
N TYR A 46 -5.65 -6.33 -8.96
CA TYR A 46 -6.54 -7.46 -9.23
C TYR A 46 -7.89 -7.28 -8.53
N LEU A 47 -7.88 -6.91 -7.24
CA LEU A 47 -9.10 -6.70 -6.47
C LEU A 47 -9.92 -5.49 -6.95
N ILE A 48 -9.27 -4.43 -7.44
CA ILE A 48 -9.94 -3.27 -8.04
C ILE A 48 -10.59 -3.66 -9.37
N ALA A 49 -9.89 -4.40 -10.23
CA ALA A 49 -10.42 -4.88 -11.50
C ALA A 49 -11.66 -5.78 -11.31
N GLN A 50 -11.71 -6.55 -10.22
CA GLN A 50 -12.86 -7.36 -9.83
C GLN A 50 -13.95 -6.58 -9.05
N GLY A 51 -13.77 -5.27 -8.82
CA GLY A 51 -14.71 -4.45 -8.06
C GLY A 51 -14.79 -4.77 -6.56
N SER A 52 -13.89 -5.63 -6.05
CA SER A 52 -13.85 -6.06 -4.65
C SER A 52 -13.12 -5.08 -3.73
N LEU A 53 -12.30 -4.19 -4.30
CA LEU A 53 -11.57 -3.14 -3.59
C LEU A 53 -11.79 -1.79 -4.29
N SER A 54 -12.00 -0.73 -3.51
CA SER A 54 -12.00 0.64 -4.05
C SER A 54 -10.61 1.26 -3.93
N THR A 55 -10.29 2.21 -4.80
CA THR A 55 -9.03 2.99 -4.74
C THR A 55 -8.83 3.66 -3.39
N LEU A 56 -9.90 4.18 -2.77
CA LEU A 56 -9.84 4.75 -1.42
C LEU A 56 -9.42 3.72 -0.36
N LYS A 57 -9.90 2.47 -0.48
CA LYS A 57 -9.51 1.39 0.43
C LYS A 57 -8.07 0.94 0.16
N GLN A 58 -7.65 0.86 -1.10
CA GLN A 58 -6.27 0.58 -1.49
C GLN A 58 -5.30 1.59 -0.84
N ASP A 59 -5.56 2.89 -0.98
CA ASP A 59 -4.74 3.95 -0.40
C ASP A 59 -4.59 3.81 1.12
N ARG A 60 -5.71 3.61 1.83
CA ARG A 60 -5.72 3.44 3.29
C ARG A 60 -4.98 2.18 3.73
N ARG A 61 -5.14 1.07 3.01
CA ARG A 61 -4.46 -0.20 3.32
C ARG A 61 -2.96 -0.09 3.08
N PHE A 62 -2.54 0.60 2.02
CA PHE A 62 -1.11 0.81 1.76
C PHE A 62 -0.44 1.59 2.89
N GLN A 63 -1.07 2.67 3.35
CA GLN A 63 -0.63 3.47 4.49
C GLN A 63 -0.47 2.63 5.77
N GLN A 64 -1.37 1.66 6.02
CA GLN A 64 -1.29 0.80 7.21
C GLN A 64 -0.01 -0.05 7.25
N GLY A 65 0.59 -0.38 6.11
CA GLY A 65 1.84 -1.17 6.09
C GLY A 65 3.07 -0.44 6.63
N PHE A 66 2.98 0.88 6.83
CA PHE A 66 4.08 1.67 7.37
C PHE A 66 4.01 1.72 8.90
N PRO A 67 5.10 1.41 9.61
CA PRO A 67 5.17 1.58 11.05
C PRO A 67 5.07 3.08 11.42
N PRO A 68 4.46 3.43 12.57
CA PRO A 68 4.28 4.83 12.99
C PRO A 68 5.58 5.64 13.02
N ALA A 69 6.70 5.00 13.34
CA ALA A 69 8.03 5.64 13.37
C ALA A 69 8.50 6.13 11.98
N LEU A 70 8.08 5.45 10.90
CA LEU A 70 8.38 5.87 9.52
C LEU A 70 7.32 6.82 8.95
N TRP A 71 6.09 6.73 9.45
CA TRP A 71 5.00 7.55 8.92
C TRP A 71 5.23 9.05 9.11
N GLY A 72 5.77 9.48 10.25
CA GLY A 72 6.03 10.91 10.53
C GLY A 72 6.89 11.60 9.47
N PRO A 73 8.09 11.08 9.16
CA PRO A 73 8.94 11.61 8.08
C PRO A 73 8.28 11.56 6.69
N ILE A 74 7.55 10.48 6.38
CA ILE A 74 6.85 10.33 5.09
C ILE A 74 5.77 11.40 4.95
N GLU A 75 4.97 11.62 6.01
CA GLU A 75 3.91 12.62 6.05
C GLU A 75 4.47 14.04 5.88
N GLN A 76 5.59 14.36 6.54
CA GLN A 76 6.28 15.64 6.34
C GLN A 76 6.69 15.83 4.87
N ARG A 77 7.25 14.79 4.23
CA ARG A 77 7.64 14.85 2.82
C ARG A 77 6.44 15.02 1.89
N LEU A 78 5.30 14.40 2.20
CA LEU A 78 4.05 14.54 1.47
C LEU A 78 3.52 15.97 1.51
N PHE A 79 3.50 16.60 2.69
CA PHE A 79 3.07 17.99 2.86
C PHE A 79 4.02 18.98 2.19
N MET A 80 5.33 18.74 2.21
CA MET A 80 6.29 19.58 1.49
C MET A 80 6.06 19.56 -0.03
N LYS A 81 5.71 18.39 -0.58
CA LYS A 81 5.49 18.24 -2.03
C LYS A 81 4.11 18.73 -2.46
N ASN A 82 3.10 18.62 -1.59
CA ASN A 82 1.72 19.01 -1.88
C ASN A 82 1.16 19.88 -0.74
N PRO A 83 1.58 21.14 -0.64
CA PRO A 83 1.15 22.02 0.45
C PRO A 83 -0.37 22.29 0.42
N ASP A 84 -0.98 22.28 -0.77
CA ASP A 84 -2.42 22.51 -0.97
C ASP A 84 -3.28 21.24 -0.82
N HIS A 85 -2.68 20.11 -0.39
CA HIS A 85 -3.43 18.86 -0.25
C HIS A 85 -4.47 18.97 0.86
N SER A 86 -5.72 18.63 0.53
CA SER A 86 -6.81 18.68 1.50
C SER A 86 -6.63 17.61 2.58
N ARG A 87 -6.62 18.04 3.85
CA ARG A 87 -6.55 17.14 5.02
C ARG A 87 -7.69 16.11 5.08
N ARG A 88 -8.78 16.33 4.33
CA ARG A 88 -9.91 15.39 4.24
C ARG A 88 -9.70 14.28 3.22
N LYS A 89 -8.72 14.42 2.32
CA LYS A 89 -8.42 13.45 1.26
C LYS A 89 -7.22 12.60 1.71
N PRO A 90 -7.31 11.26 1.67
CA PRO A 90 -6.14 10.44 1.90
C PRO A 90 -5.10 10.67 0.81
N TRP A 91 -3.84 10.40 1.16
CA TRP A 91 -2.76 10.37 0.19
C TRP A 91 -2.91 9.15 -0.71
N THR A 92 -2.63 9.33 -2.00
CA THR A 92 -2.69 8.19 -2.91
C THR A 92 -1.51 7.26 -2.66
N PHE A 93 -1.67 5.97 -2.92
CA PHE A 93 -0.61 4.99 -2.71
C PHE A 93 0.68 5.37 -3.47
N ALA A 94 0.55 5.94 -4.67
CA ALA A 94 1.67 6.43 -5.47
C ALA A 94 2.38 7.63 -4.82
N GLN A 95 1.64 8.56 -4.22
CA GLN A 95 2.23 9.68 -3.48
C GLN A 95 3.00 9.16 -2.26
N ILE A 96 2.42 8.22 -1.51
CA ILE A 96 3.06 7.60 -0.34
C ILE A 96 4.35 6.89 -0.76
N TYR A 97 4.32 6.11 -1.84
CA TYR A 97 5.51 5.41 -2.36
C TYR A 97 6.63 6.38 -2.71
N ILE A 98 6.33 7.42 -3.50
CA ILE A 98 7.34 8.42 -3.88
C ILE A 98 7.91 9.10 -2.64
N ALA A 99 7.09 9.46 -1.65
CA ALA A 99 7.57 10.07 -0.42
C ALA A 99 8.44 9.13 0.42
N ALA A 100 8.05 7.85 0.53
CA ALA A 100 8.80 6.83 1.26
C ALA A 100 10.19 6.56 0.66
N GLN A 101 10.35 6.67 -0.67
CA GLN A 101 11.66 6.55 -1.35
C GLN A 101 12.66 7.64 -0.95
N TRP A 102 12.22 8.77 -0.37
CA TRP A 102 13.14 9.81 0.13
C TRP A 102 13.53 9.61 1.59
N VAL A 103 12.76 8.81 2.33
CA VAL A 103 12.95 8.58 3.76
C VAL A 103 13.83 7.35 4.01
N LEU A 104 13.74 6.34 3.12
CA LEU A 104 14.47 5.08 3.16
C LEU A 104 15.63 5.06 2.15
#